data_AF-A0A8E2US00-F1
#
_entry.id   AF-A0A8E2US00-F1
#
_cell.length_a   1.000
_cell.length_b   1.000
_cell.length_c   1.000
_cell.angle_alpha   90.00
_cell.angle_beta   90.00
_cell.angle_gamma   90.00
#
_symmetry.space_group_name_H-M   'P 1'
#
loop_
_entity.id
_entity.type
_entity.pdbx_description
1 polymer ?
#
loop_
_entity_poly.entity_id
_entity_poly.type
_entity_poly.pdbx_seq_one_letter_code
_entity_poly.pdbx_strand_id
1 'polypeptide(L)'
;MRFEGSSHYVATDDLKLAVNAALTLQRPLLIKGEPGTGKTMLAEEVAAALDMPLLQWHIKSTTKAQQGLYEYDAVSRLRDSQLGDERVKDIANYIVKGVLWQAFEAERPTVLLIDEIDKADIEFPNDLLRELDRMEFHVYETRETVRAKHRPLVIITSNNEKELPDAFLRRCFFHYIQFPDAATMQKIVAVHFPNIREELLHAALESFFELRGVSGLKKKPSTSELLDWLKLLLAENIPADALRGADAKQIVPPLAGALLKNEQDLSLLERLVFMNRHNR
;
A
#
# COMPACT_ATOMS: atom_id res chain seq x y z
N MET A 1 -17.63 -15.13 -8.89
CA MET A 1 -16.65 -14.06 -9.14
C MET A 1 -15.29 -14.59 -8.71
N ARG A 2 -14.28 -14.53 -9.58
CA ARG A 2 -12.93 -15.04 -9.29
C ARG A 2 -11.91 -14.05 -9.83
N PHE A 3 -10.91 -13.72 -9.04
CA PHE A 3 -9.75 -12.94 -9.46
C PHE A 3 -8.73 -13.87 -10.12
N GLU A 4 -8.42 -13.63 -11.39
CA GLU A 4 -7.45 -14.42 -12.18
C GLU A 4 -6.11 -13.69 -12.40
N GLY A 5 -5.99 -12.44 -11.92
CA GLY A 5 -4.88 -11.53 -12.17
C GLY A 5 -5.32 -10.35 -13.04
N SER A 6 -4.36 -9.48 -13.41
CA SER A 6 -4.59 -8.39 -14.36
C SER A 6 -3.39 -8.19 -15.29
N SER A 7 -3.57 -7.43 -16.37
CA SER A 7 -2.49 -7.07 -17.29
C SER A 7 -1.44 -6.13 -16.68
N HIS A 8 -1.79 -5.45 -15.58
CA HIS A 8 -0.97 -4.41 -14.98
C HIS A 8 -0.33 -4.84 -13.65
N TYR A 9 -0.71 -6.01 -13.11
CA TYR A 9 -0.22 -6.50 -11.83
C TYR A 9 0.15 -7.98 -11.88
N VAL A 10 1.43 -8.26 -11.55
CA VAL A 10 1.98 -9.61 -11.54
C VAL A 10 1.61 -10.29 -10.22
N ALA A 11 0.42 -10.90 -10.17
CA ALA A 11 -0.03 -11.69 -9.03
C ALA A 11 0.51 -13.13 -9.08
N THR A 12 1.11 -13.59 -7.98
CA THR A 12 1.44 -15.01 -7.77
C THR A 12 0.17 -15.84 -7.60
N ASP A 13 0.23 -17.15 -7.84
CA ASP A 13 -0.92 -18.03 -7.66
C ASP A 13 -1.41 -18.07 -6.21
N ASP A 14 -0.49 -17.99 -5.25
CA ASP A 14 -0.80 -17.90 -3.82
C ASP A 14 -1.57 -16.62 -3.47
N LEU A 15 -1.18 -15.48 -4.08
CA LEU A 15 -1.87 -14.22 -3.88
C LEU A 15 -3.29 -14.26 -4.47
N LYS A 16 -3.44 -14.82 -5.68
CA LYS A 16 -4.75 -15.04 -6.29
C LYS A 16 -5.62 -15.94 -5.42
N LEU A 17 -5.05 -17.00 -4.85
CA LEU A 17 -5.77 -17.89 -3.94
C LEU A 17 -6.23 -17.15 -2.69
N ALA A 18 -5.37 -16.32 -2.08
CA ALA A 18 -5.71 -15.53 -0.89
C ALA A 18 -6.87 -14.56 -1.16
N VAL A 19 -6.84 -13.82 -2.28
CA VAL A 19 -7.93 -12.92 -2.70
C VAL A 19 -9.23 -13.69 -2.90
N ASN A 20 -9.18 -14.81 -3.63
CA ASN A 20 -10.36 -15.62 -3.89
C ASN A 20 -10.93 -16.27 -2.62
N ALA A 21 -10.07 -16.67 -1.67
CA ALA A 21 -10.49 -17.19 -0.38
C ALA A 21 -11.19 -16.11 0.46
N ALA A 22 -10.62 -14.90 0.50
CA ALA A 22 -11.22 -13.75 1.18
C ALA A 22 -12.59 -13.39 0.59
N LEU A 23 -12.70 -13.37 -0.74
CA LEU A 23 -13.95 -13.12 -1.45
C LEU A 23 -15.01 -14.20 -1.15
N THR A 24 -14.63 -15.47 -1.19
CA THR A 24 -15.56 -16.60 -1.00
C THR A 24 -16.05 -16.68 0.44
N LEU A 25 -15.17 -16.46 1.41
CA LEU A 25 -15.49 -16.59 2.84
C LEU A 25 -15.93 -15.27 3.47
N GLN A 26 -15.94 -14.18 2.71
CA GLN A 26 -16.29 -12.83 3.17
C GLN A 26 -15.50 -12.42 4.42
N ARG A 27 -14.20 -12.73 4.42
CA ARG A 27 -13.28 -12.38 5.50
C ARG A 27 -12.28 -11.33 5.02
N PRO A 28 -11.86 -10.39 5.87
CA PRO A 28 -10.85 -9.42 5.49
C PRO A 28 -9.54 -10.09 5.07
N LEU A 29 -8.86 -9.52 4.07
CA LEU A 29 -7.54 -9.93 3.61
C LEU A 29 -6.48 -8.93 4.08
N LEU A 30 -5.62 -9.35 5.01
CA LEU A 30 -4.46 -8.60 5.45
C LEU A 30 -3.26 -8.96 4.57
N ILE A 31 -2.75 -7.95 3.87
CA ILE A 31 -1.56 -8.00 3.04
C ILE A 31 -0.41 -7.30 3.76
N LYS A 32 0.64 -8.06 4.06
CA LYS A 32 1.92 -7.51 4.53
C LYS A 32 2.99 -7.61 3.46
N GLY A 33 3.98 -6.74 3.52
CA GLY A 33 5.14 -6.80 2.63
C GLY A 33 5.95 -5.51 2.71
N GLU A 34 7.15 -5.55 2.15
CA GLU A 34 8.02 -4.36 2.09
C GLU A 34 7.33 -3.19 1.36
N PRO A 35 7.73 -1.93 1.64
CA PRO A 35 7.29 -0.79 0.85
C PRO A 35 7.56 -1.00 -0.65
N GLY A 36 6.60 -0.60 -1.48
CA GLY A 36 6.72 -0.70 -2.94
C GLY A 36 6.46 -2.09 -3.55
N THR A 37 6.00 -3.08 -2.78
CA THR A 37 5.61 -4.41 -3.34
C THR A 37 4.22 -4.43 -4.01
N GLY A 38 3.57 -3.28 -4.19
CA GLY A 38 2.29 -3.17 -4.89
C GLY A 38 1.06 -3.58 -4.07
N LYS A 39 1.10 -3.46 -2.74
CA LYS A 39 -0.03 -3.81 -1.85
C LYS A 39 -1.29 -2.98 -2.11
N THR A 40 -1.15 -1.67 -2.29
CA THR A 40 -2.26 -0.76 -2.62
C THR A 40 -2.81 -1.04 -4.01
N MET A 41 -1.91 -1.20 -4.99
CA MET A 41 -2.27 -1.52 -6.38
C MET A 41 -3.06 -2.83 -6.50
N LEU A 42 -2.78 -3.84 -5.66
CA LEU A 42 -3.58 -5.06 -5.63
C LEU A 42 -5.08 -4.77 -5.44
N ALA A 43 -5.46 -3.84 -4.56
CA ALA A 43 -6.88 -3.54 -4.33
C ALA A 43 -7.53 -2.85 -5.53
N GLU A 44 -6.80 -1.97 -6.22
CA GLU A 44 -7.23 -1.34 -7.47
C GLU A 44 -7.49 -2.37 -8.57
N GLU A 45 -6.57 -3.31 -8.72
CA GLU A 45 -6.65 -4.36 -9.74
C GLU A 45 -7.73 -5.38 -9.43
N VAL A 46 -7.93 -5.73 -8.16
CA VAL A 46 -9.03 -6.59 -7.72
C VAL A 46 -10.38 -5.90 -7.95
N ALA A 47 -10.50 -4.61 -7.63
CA ALA A 47 -11.72 -3.85 -7.88
C ALA A 47 -12.05 -3.78 -9.37
N ALA A 48 -11.05 -3.48 -10.21
CA ALA A 48 -11.20 -3.44 -11.66
C ALA A 48 -11.58 -4.82 -12.25
N ALA A 49 -10.88 -5.89 -11.84
CA ALA A 49 -11.15 -7.23 -12.35
C ALA A 49 -12.51 -7.80 -11.93
N LEU A 50 -13.06 -7.34 -10.80
CA LEU A 50 -14.35 -7.76 -10.29
C LEU A 50 -15.50 -6.80 -10.64
N ASP A 51 -15.22 -5.71 -11.37
CA ASP A 51 -16.16 -4.63 -11.68
C ASP A 51 -16.87 -4.05 -10.43
N MET A 52 -16.09 -3.84 -9.37
CA MET A 52 -16.55 -3.29 -8.10
C MET A 52 -15.99 -1.88 -7.88
N PRO A 53 -16.75 -0.94 -7.28
CA PRO A 53 -16.19 0.31 -6.78
C PRO A 53 -15.09 0.04 -5.77
N LEU A 54 -13.99 0.78 -5.89
CA LEU A 54 -12.97 0.85 -4.86
C LEU A 54 -13.24 2.03 -3.93
N LEU A 55 -13.33 1.75 -2.64
CA LEU A 55 -13.35 2.75 -1.58
C LEU A 55 -12.02 2.66 -0.83
N GLN A 56 -11.27 3.75 -0.80
CA GLN A 56 -9.95 3.79 -0.16
C GLN A 56 -10.01 4.60 1.14
N TRP A 57 -9.50 4.01 2.22
CA TRP A 57 -9.30 4.67 3.49
C TRP A 57 -7.83 4.61 3.88
N HIS A 58 -7.11 5.72 3.62
CA HIS A 58 -5.70 5.85 3.99
C HIS A 58 -5.56 6.21 5.47
N ILE A 59 -4.85 5.36 6.21
CA ILE A 59 -4.65 5.53 7.65
C ILE A 59 -3.46 6.46 7.90
N LYS A 60 -3.66 7.43 8.79
CA LYS A 60 -2.64 8.37 9.28
C LYS A 60 -2.36 8.10 10.75
N SER A 61 -1.27 8.67 11.26
CA SER A 61 -0.91 8.55 12.69
C SER A 61 -1.96 9.07 13.65
N THR A 62 -2.79 10.02 13.21
CA THR A 62 -3.88 10.60 14.00
C THR A 62 -5.25 9.99 13.71
N THR A 63 -5.32 9.00 12.81
CA THR A 63 -6.59 8.41 12.42
C THR A 63 -7.20 7.60 13.56
N LYS A 64 -8.49 7.82 13.82
CA LYS A 64 -9.28 7.05 14.78
C LYS A 64 -10.31 6.19 14.06
N ALA A 65 -10.65 5.04 14.65
CA ALA A 65 -11.64 4.10 14.08
C ALA A 65 -12.98 4.81 13.78
N GLN A 66 -13.42 5.67 14.69
CA GLN A 66 -14.62 6.49 14.55
C GLN A 66 -14.68 7.26 13.22
N GLN A 67 -13.55 7.79 12.71
CA GLN A 67 -13.54 8.56 11.46
C GLN A 67 -13.84 7.71 10.21
N GLY A 68 -13.59 6.40 10.28
CA GLY A 68 -14.03 5.46 9.26
C GLY A 68 -15.53 5.23 9.29
N LEU A 69 -16.15 5.38 10.46
CA LEU A 69 -17.59 5.25 10.65
C LEU A 69 -18.28 6.56 10.27
N TYR A 70 -18.07 7.62 11.06
CA TYR A 70 -18.60 8.95 10.83
C TYR A 70 -17.94 10.00 11.72
N GLU A 71 -18.05 11.26 11.30
CA GLU A 71 -17.72 12.43 12.12
C GLU A 71 -18.99 13.26 12.37
N TYR A 72 -19.13 13.77 13.60
CA TYR A 72 -20.23 14.66 13.96
C TYR A 72 -19.73 16.11 14.04
N ASP A 73 -20.22 16.96 13.14
CA ASP A 73 -19.89 18.39 13.09
C ASP A 73 -20.75 19.19 14.10
N ALA A 74 -20.40 19.04 15.38
CA ALA A 74 -21.04 19.76 16.47
C ALA A 74 -20.87 21.29 16.34
N VAL A 75 -19.79 21.76 15.69
CA VAL A 75 -19.47 23.20 15.56
C VAL A 75 -20.42 23.87 14.58
N SER A 76 -20.60 23.29 13.39
CA SER A 76 -21.59 23.79 12.43
C SER A 76 -22.99 23.73 13.01
N ARG A 77 -23.34 22.66 13.73
CA ARG A 77 -24.66 22.56 14.38
C ARG A 77 -24.89 23.66 15.41
N LEU A 78 -23.88 23.96 16.24
CA LEU A 78 -23.98 25.01 17.25
C LEU A 78 -24.15 26.40 16.59
N ARG A 79 -23.36 26.68 15.55
CA ARG A 79 -23.45 27.93 14.78
C ARG A 79 -24.83 28.10 14.16
N ASP A 80 -25.32 27.08 13.46
CA ASP A 80 -26.61 27.12 12.77
C ASP A 80 -27.77 27.22 13.78
N SER A 81 -27.63 26.61 14.97
CA SER A 81 -28.58 26.73 16.08
C SER A 81 -28.69 28.16 16.62
N GLN A 82 -27.59 28.92 16.60
CA GLN A 82 -27.59 30.33 17.02
C GLN A 82 -28.20 31.25 15.97
N LEU A 83 -28.11 30.87 14.69
CA LEU A 83 -28.66 31.64 13.56
C LEU A 83 -30.14 31.33 13.28
N GLY A 84 -30.73 30.36 13.98
CA GLY A 84 -32.14 29.98 13.81
C GLY A 84 -32.41 29.16 12.55
N ASP A 85 -31.40 28.46 12.01
CA ASP A 85 -31.56 27.64 10.81
C ASP A 85 -32.43 26.39 11.10
N GLU A 86 -33.39 26.11 10.23
CA GLU A 86 -34.27 24.94 10.36
C GLU A 86 -33.52 23.60 10.20
N ARG A 87 -32.36 23.61 9.53
CA ARG A 87 -31.51 22.41 9.33
C ARG A 87 -31.08 21.75 10.64
N VAL A 88 -31.02 22.53 11.73
CA VAL A 88 -30.63 22.09 13.09
C VAL A 88 -31.60 21.07 13.68
N LYS A 89 -32.86 21.07 13.20
CA LYS A 89 -33.90 20.13 13.64
C LYS A 89 -33.55 18.68 13.30
N ASP A 90 -32.79 18.46 12.23
CA ASP A 90 -32.33 17.14 11.82
C ASP A 90 -30.82 17.01 12.05
N ILE A 91 -30.45 16.15 13.01
CA ILE A 91 -29.06 15.92 13.39
C ILE A 91 -28.25 15.23 12.27
N ALA A 92 -28.92 14.49 11.37
CA ALA A 92 -28.26 13.80 10.26
C ALA A 92 -27.55 14.77 9.31
N ASN A 93 -28.01 16.04 9.24
CA ASN A 93 -27.36 17.10 8.45
C ASN A 93 -25.93 17.42 8.91
N TYR A 94 -25.54 17.00 10.12
CA TYR A 94 -24.25 17.25 10.74
C TYR A 94 -23.41 15.97 10.89
N ILE A 95 -23.86 14.86 10.29
CA ILE A 95 -23.12 13.61 10.26
C ILE A 95 -22.41 13.48 8.92
N VAL A 96 -21.09 13.48 8.97
CA VAL A 96 -20.23 13.24 7.81
C VAL A 96 -19.91 11.74 7.76
N LYS A 97 -20.38 11.06 6.71
CA LYS A 97 -20.20 9.62 6.55
C LYS A 97 -18.74 9.27 6.26
N GLY A 98 -18.16 8.41 7.09
CA GLY A 98 -16.83 7.85 6.87
C GLY A 98 -16.81 6.78 5.78
N VAL A 99 -15.61 6.34 5.40
CA VAL A 99 -15.42 5.40 4.27
C VAL A 99 -16.10 4.04 4.52
N LEU A 100 -16.09 3.54 5.77
CA LEU A 100 -16.75 2.29 6.12
C LEU A 100 -18.28 2.42 6.02
N TRP A 101 -18.85 3.56 6.43
CA TRP A 101 -20.27 3.84 6.23
C TRP A 101 -20.63 3.82 4.75
N GLN A 102 -19.86 4.54 3.92
CA GLN A 102 -20.07 4.57 2.47
C GLN A 102 -20.02 3.16 1.87
N ALA A 103 -19.11 2.30 2.34
CA ALA A 103 -19.03 0.90 1.92
C ALA A 103 -20.26 0.10 2.33
N PHE A 104 -20.79 0.32 3.54
CA PHE A 104 -21.94 -0.41 4.06
C PHE A 104 -23.25 -0.03 3.37
N GLU A 105 -23.43 1.23 3.00
CA GLU A 105 -24.64 1.70 2.32
C GLU A 105 -24.63 1.54 0.80
N ALA A 106 -23.49 1.16 0.22
CA ALA A 106 -23.34 1.01 -1.21
C ALA A 106 -24.40 0.06 -1.80
N GLU A 107 -25.04 0.48 -2.90
CA GLU A 107 -26.09 -0.29 -3.59
C GLU A 107 -25.53 -1.45 -4.43
N ARG A 108 -24.20 -1.55 -4.56
CA ARG A 108 -23.51 -2.67 -5.20
C ARG A 108 -22.32 -3.12 -4.35
N PRO A 109 -21.88 -4.40 -4.45
CA PRO A 109 -20.68 -4.87 -3.77
C PRO A 109 -19.47 -3.99 -4.09
N THR A 110 -18.65 -3.71 -3.07
CA THR A 110 -17.47 -2.84 -3.17
C THR A 110 -16.21 -3.55 -2.69
N VAL A 111 -15.06 -3.07 -3.15
CA VAL A 111 -13.77 -3.36 -2.53
C VAL A 111 -13.47 -2.20 -1.58
N LEU A 112 -13.20 -2.51 -0.31
CA LEU A 112 -12.77 -1.55 0.69
C LEU A 112 -11.29 -1.77 0.98
N LEU A 113 -10.46 -0.79 0.65
CA LEU A 113 -9.05 -0.76 1.00
C LEU A 113 -8.85 0.05 2.30
N ILE A 114 -8.35 -0.60 3.35
CA ILE A 114 -7.80 0.05 4.54
C ILE A 114 -6.28 0.04 4.38
N ASP A 115 -5.73 1.19 3.99
CA ASP A 115 -4.33 1.28 3.58
C ASP A 115 -3.44 1.71 4.75
N GLU A 116 -2.31 1.03 4.92
CA GLU A 116 -1.28 1.30 5.93
C GLU A 116 -1.83 1.33 7.37
N ILE A 117 -2.58 0.28 7.74
CA ILE A 117 -3.26 0.18 9.05
C ILE A 117 -2.33 0.34 10.25
N ASP A 118 -1.05 0.02 10.08
CA ASP A 118 0.00 0.12 11.10
C ASP A 118 0.49 1.55 11.37
N LYS A 119 0.05 2.56 10.59
CA LYS A 119 0.39 3.96 10.85
C LYS A 119 -0.31 4.56 12.06
N ALA A 120 -1.55 4.14 12.32
CA ALA A 120 -2.34 4.62 13.46
C ALA A 120 -1.81 4.10 14.80
N ASP A 121 -2.50 4.48 15.87
CA ASP A 121 -2.26 3.97 17.22
C ASP A 121 -2.45 2.43 17.29
N ILE A 122 -1.81 1.77 18.27
CA ILE A 122 -1.90 0.32 18.45
C ILE A 122 -3.32 -0.15 18.78
N GLU A 123 -4.17 0.73 19.33
CA GLU A 123 -5.58 0.43 19.64
C GLU A 123 -6.46 0.43 18.37
N PHE A 124 -6.08 1.17 17.34
CA PHE A 124 -6.89 1.40 16.13
C PHE A 124 -7.39 0.11 15.44
N PRO A 125 -6.56 -0.94 15.21
CA PRO A 125 -7.05 -2.15 14.57
C PRO A 125 -8.11 -2.88 15.42
N ASN A 126 -7.96 -2.88 16.74
CA ASN A 126 -8.89 -3.53 17.65
C ASN A 126 -10.24 -2.81 17.69
N ASP A 127 -10.22 -1.48 17.59
CA ASP A 127 -11.41 -0.64 17.58
C ASP A 127 -12.27 -0.82 16.32
N LEU A 128 -11.76 -1.46 15.27
CA LEU A 128 -12.51 -1.79 14.05
C LEU A 128 -13.01 -3.24 14.01
N LEU A 129 -12.62 -4.08 14.97
CA LEU A 129 -12.88 -5.51 14.90
C LEU A 129 -14.37 -5.84 14.89
N ARG A 130 -15.14 -5.15 15.73
CA ARG A 130 -16.56 -5.42 15.89
C ARG A 130 -17.30 -5.08 14.59
N GLU A 131 -16.95 -3.95 14.00
CA GLU A 131 -17.58 -3.36 12.82
C GLU A 131 -17.25 -4.20 11.59
N LEU A 132 -16.00 -4.65 11.45
CA LEU A 132 -15.59 -5.56 10.38
C LEU A 132 -16.15 -6.98 10.54
N ASP A 133 -16.33 -7.49 11.77
CA ASP A 133 -16.91 -8.82 12.00
C ASP A 133 -18.42 -8.83 11.75
N ARG A 134 -19.13 -7.83 12.32
CA ARG A 134 -20.60 -7.75 12.28
C ARG A 134 -21.12 -7.11 11.01
N MET A 135 -20.29 -6.32 10.32
CA MET A 135 -20.67 -5.49 9.18
C MET A 135 -21.81 -4.53 9.55
N GLU A 136 -21.76 -4.00 10.78
CA GLU A 136 -22.68 -3.00 11.30
C GLU A 136 -21.99 -2.13 12.36
N PHE A 137 -22.49 -0.91 12.55
CA PHE A 137 -22.12 -0.03 13.67
C PHE A 137 -23.30 0.85 14.08
N HIS A 138 -23.23 1.38 15.30
CA HIS A 138 -24.28 2.24 15.86
C HIS A 138 -23.88 3.71 15.80
N VAL A 139 -24.80 4.57 15.35
CA VAL A 139 -24.65 6.03 15.28
C VAL A 139 -25.40 6.62 16.45
N TYR A 140 -24.68 7.13 17.44
CA TYR A 140 -25.28 7.56 18.71
C TYR A 140 -26.16 8.80 18.56
N GLU A 141 -25.78 9.69 17.66
CA GLU A 141 -26.43 10.97 17.38
C GLU A 141 -27.82 10.77 16.76
N THR A 142 -27.93 9.88 15.77
CA THR A 142 -29.20 9.55 15.11
C THR A 142 -29.95 8.40 15.81
N ARG A 143 -29.25 7.63 16.68
CA ARG A 143 -29.74 6.39 17.33
C ARG A 143 -30.07 5.28 16.34
N GLU A 144 -29.34 5.25 15.24
CA GLU A 144 -29.55 4.30 14.16
C GLU A 144 -28.39 3.28 14.13
N THR A 145 -28.70 2.07 13.68
CA THR A 145 -27.67 1.07 13.39
C THR A 145 -27.53 0.97 11.88
N VAL A 146 -26.33 1.31 11.39
CA VAL A 146 -25.97 1.17 9.98
C VAL A 146 -25.50 -0.26 9.77
N ARG A 147 -26.11 -0.97 8.82
CA ARG A 147 -25.76 -2.34 8.43
C ARG A 147 -25.34 -2.38 6.98
N ALA A 148 -24.32 -3.18 6.67
CA ALA A 148 -23.89 -3.38 5.30
C ALA A 148 -25.00 -4.02 4.46
N LYS A 149 -25.45 -3.35 3.39
CA LYS A 149 -26.36 -3.91 2.37
C LYS A 149 -25.67 -5.05 1.63
N HIS A 150 -24.43 -4.81 1.23
CA HIS A 150 -23.53 -5.79 0.65
C HIS A 150 -22.25 -5.83 1.47
N ARG A 151 -21.80 -7.03 1.85
CA ARG A 151 -20.51 -7.17 2.53
C ARG A 151 -19.38 -6.80 1.56
N PRO A 152 -18.55 -5.78 1.88
CA PRO A 152 -17.44 -5.41 1.02
C PRO A 152 -16.34 -6.46 1.07
N LEU A 153 -15.58 -6.58 -0.02
CA LEU A 153 -14.29 -7.26 0.01
C LEU A 153 -13.29 -6.32 0.69
N VAL A 154 -12.97 -6.61 1.95
CA VAL A 154 -12.04 -5.78 2.74
C VAL A 154 -10.61 -6.24 2.50
N ILE A 155 -9.79 -5.36 1.94
CA ILE A 155 -8.34 -5.53 1.78
C ILE A 155 -7.65 -4.55 2.74
N ILE A 156 -6.73 -5.05 3.53
CA ILE A 156 -6.02 -4.29 4.55
C ILE A 156 -4.54 -4.41 4.26
N THR A 157 -3.81 -3.30 4.20
CA THR A 157 -2.37 -3.31 3.93
C THR A 157 -1.58 -2.87 5.16
N SER A 158 -0.39 -3.42 5.32
CA SER A 158 0.57 -2.99 6.34
C SER A 158 2.00 -3.06 5.79
N ASN A 159 2.81 -2.06 6.12
CA ASN A 159 4.24 -2.03 5.78
C ASN A 159 5.11 -2.76 6.81
N ASN A 160 4.48 -3.38 7.81
CA ASN A 160 5.12 -4.02 8.95
C ASN A 160 5.96 -3.03 9.78
N GLU A 161 5.52 -1.77 9.87
CA GLU A 161 6.15 -0.72 10.70
C GLU A 161 5.87 -0.93 12.19
N LYS A 162 4.66 -1.41 12.51
CA LYS A 162 4.24 -1.78 13.87
C LYS A 162 3.64 -3.19 13.85
N GLU A 163 3.81 -3.91 14.94
CA GLU A 163 3.14 -5.20 15.12
C GLU A 163 1.64 -5.00 15.32
N LEU A 164 0.84 -5.79 14.59
CA LEU A 164 -0.61 -5.77 14.71
C LEU A 164 -1.05 -6.78 15.77
N PRO A 165 -2.07 -6.46 16.60
CA PRO A 165 -2.54 -7.36 17.64
C PRO A 165 -3.01 -8.72 17.10
N ASP A 166 -2.70 -9.80 17.84
CA ASP A 166 -3.13 -11.17 17.54
C ASP A 166 -4.65 -11.31 17.29
N ALA A 167 -5.45 -10.58 18.08
CA ALA A 167 -6.90 -10.58 17.96
C ALA A 167 -7.38 -10.08 16.58
N PHE A 168 -6.63 -9.16 15.98
CA PHE A 168 -6.85 -8.66 14.63
C PHE A 168 -6.41 -9.66 13.58
N LEU A 169 -5.20 -10.21 13.73
CA LEU A 169 -4.64 -11.19 12.80
C LEU A 169 -5.54 -12.42 12.64
N ARG A 170 -6.09 -12.96 13.74
CA ARG A 170 -6.95 -14.16 13.73
C ARG A 170 -8.24 -13.99 12.93
N ARG A 171 -8.71 -12.76 12.74
CA ARG A 171 -9.96 -12.46 12.01
C ARG A 171 -9.72 -12.24 10.52
N CYS A 172 -8.49 -11.96 10.11
CA CYS A 172 -8.13 -11.77 8.72
C CYS A 172 -7.53 -13.04 8.09
N PHE A 173 -7.71 -13.22 6.78
CA PHE A 173 -6.74 -13.99 6.01
C PHE A 173 -5.46 -13.21 5.92
N PHE A 174 -4.34 -13.92 6.03
CA PHE A 174 -3.03 -13.31 6.02
C PHE A 174 -2.27 -13.75 4.77
N HIS A 175 -1.70 -12.78 4.06
CA HIS A 175 -0.77 -13.05 2.98
C HIS A 175 0.41 -12.08 3.04
N TYR A 176 1.62 -12.62 2.89
CA TYR A 176 2.85 -11.83 2.83
C TYR A 176 3.36 -11.77 1.40
N ILE A 177 3.38 -10.57 0.82
CA ILE A 177 3.96 -10.32 -0.51
C ILE A 177 5.47 -10.18 -0.34
N GLN A 178 6.18 -11.19 -0.82
CA GLN A 178 7.63 -11.16 -0.90
C GLN A 178 8.11 -10.08 -1.86
N PHE A 179 9.27 -9.50 -1.58
CA PHE A 179 9.89 -8.61 -2.54
C PHE A 179 10.21 -9.37 -3.84
N PRO A 180 9.90 -8.83 -5.04
CA PRO A 180 10.07 -9.56 -6.29
C PRO A 180 11.51 -10.00 -6.52
N ASP A 181 11.69 -11.22 -7.00
CA ASP A 181 12.97 -11.71 -7.53
C ASP A 181 13.29 -11.05 -8.88
N ALA A 182 14.49 -11.30 -9.42
CA ALA A 182 14.93 -10.68 -10.67
C ALA A 182 13.98 -10.99 -11.85
N ALA A 183 13.48 -12.23 -11.95
CA ALA A 183 12.59 -12.65 -13.02
C ALA A 183 11.22 -11.95 -12.92
N THR A 184 10.66 -11.82 -11.72
CA THR A 184 9.40 -11.12 -11.48
C THR A 184 9.58 -9.61 -11.66
N MET A 185 10.70 -9.06 -11.20
CA MET A 185 11.03 -7.64 -11.39
C MET A 185 11.15 -7.28 -12.87
N GLN A 186 11.75 -8.14 -13.70
CA GLN A 186 11.81 -7.94 -15.14
C GLN A 186 10.41 -7.85 -15.77
N LYS A 187 9.48 -8.71 -15.34
CA LYS A 187 8.07 -8.65 -15.79
C LYS A 187 7.40 -7.35 -15.37
N ILE A 188 7.62 -6.90 -14.14
CA ILE A 188 7.09 -5.63 -13.63
C ILE A 188 7.64 -4.47 -14.48
N VAL A 189 8.95 -4.43 -14.71
CA VAL A 189 9.59 -3.39 -15.53
C VAL A 189 9.06 -3.39 -16.96
N ALA A 190 8.81 -4.56 -17.57
CA ALA A 190 8.28 -4.65 -18.92
C ALA A 190 6.89 -4.00 -19.08
N VAL A 191 6.06 -3.99 -18.03
CA VAL A 191 4.76 -3.30 -18.02
C VAL A 191 4.95 -1.77 -18.05
N HIS A 192 5.96 -1.25 -17.36
CA HIS A 192 6.22 0.19 -17.27
C HIS A 192 7.12 0.73 -18.40
N PHE A 193 8.01 -0.09 -18.95
CA PHE A 193 9.00 0.28 -19.97
C PHE A 193 9.06 -0.78 -21.08
N PRO A 194 8.04 -0.88 -21.94
CA PRO A 194 7.95 -1.93 -22.95
C PRO A 194 9.10 -1.90 -23.99
N ASN A 195 9.77 -0.74 -24.15
CA ASN A 195 10.82 -0.53 -25.15
C ASN A 195 12.23 -0.39 -24.54
N ILE A 196 12.43 -0.79 -23.28
CA ILE A 196 13.77 -0.72 -22.66
C ILE A 196 14.72 -1.73 -23.32
N ARG A 197 15.96 -1.30 -23.58
CA ARG A 197 17.01 -2.20 -24.10
C ARG A 197 17.32 -3.28 -23.07
N GLU A 198 17.28 -4.56 -23.46
CA GLU A 198 17.52 -5.70 -22.54
C GLU A 198 18.87 -5.60 -21.82
N GLU A 199 19.92 -5.14 -22.51
CA GLU A 199 21.25 -4.98 -21.93
C GLU A 199 21.27 -3.98 -20.77
N LEU A 200 20.55 -2.86 -20.92
CA LEU A 200 20.41 -1.83 -19.89
C LEU A 200 19.58 -2.35 -18.72
N LEU A 201 18.48 -3.05 -19.01
CA LEU A 201 17.63 -3.63 -17.98
C LEU A 201 18.39 -4.66 -17.14
N HIS A 202 19.13 -5.56 -17.77
CA HIS A 202 19.93 -6.56 -17.06
C HIS A 202 20.97 -5.89 -16.15
N ALA A 203 21.71 -4.91 -16.68
CA ALA A 203 22.71 -4.17 -15.92
C ALA A 203 22.12 -3.41 -14.73
N ALA A 204 20.94 -2.80 -14.92
CA ALA A 204 20.24 -2.09 -13.87
C ALA A 204 19.72 -3.04 -12.79
N LEU A 205 19.11 -4.17 -13.16
CA LEU A 205 18.61 -5.16 -12.19
C LEU A 205 19.77 -5.78 -11.38
N GLU A 206 20.88 -6.11 -12.02
CA GLU A 206 22.08 -6.61 -11.35
C GLU A 206 22.57 -5.61 -10.30
N SER A 207 22.81 -4.36 -10.70
CA SER A 207 23.23 -3.29 -9.79
C SER A 207 22.22 -3.04 -8.66
N PHE A 208 20.92 -3.11 -8.96
CA PHE A 208 19.86 -2.92 -7.97
C PHE A 208 19.82 -4.04 -6.91
N PHE A 209 19.94 -5.30 -7.31
CA PHE A 209 19.93 -6.42 -6.37
C PHE A 209 21.24 -6.54 -5.59
N GLU A 210 22.39 -6.22 -6.20
CA GLU A 210 23.66 -6.07 -5.48
C GLU A 210 23.54 -5.01 -4.40
N LEU A 211 22.99 -3.84 -4.73
CA LEU A 211 22.75 -2.76 -3.78
C LEU A 211 21.83 -3.21 -2.63
N ARG A 212 20.72 -3.90 -2.92
CA ARG A 212 19.83 -4.47 -1.88
C ARG A 212 20.51 -5.52 -1.00
N GLY A 213 21.56 -6.17 -1.50
CA GLY A 213 22.37 -7.15 -0.79
C GLY A 213 23.39 -6.54 0.17
N VAL A 214 23.66 -5.23 0.10
CA VAL A 214 24.61 -4.55 0.99
C VAL A 214 24.09 -4.55 2.43
N SER A 215 24.85 -5.20 3.31
CA SER A 215 24.59 -5.21 4.75
C SER A 215 24.77 -3.82 5.35
N GLY A 216 23.86 -3.42 6.24
CA GLY A 216 23.94 -2.15 6.96
C GLY A 216 23.16 -0.99 6.34
N LEU A 217 22.53 -1.19 5.17
CA LEU A 217 21.56 -0.23 4.64
C LEU A 217 20.38 -0.08 5.61
N LYS A 218 20.07 1.16 5.98
CA LYS A 218 18.89 1.45 6.80
C LYS A 218 17.60 1.20 6.05
N LYS A 219 17.57 1.62 4.78
CA LYS A 219 16.42 1.39 3.89
C LYS A 219 16.89 0.75 2.60
N LYS A 220 16.41 -0.47 2.33
CA LYS A 220 16.64 -1.13 1.05
C LYS A 220 15.80 -0.45 -0.03
N PRO A 221 16.33 -0.23 -1.24
CA PRO A 221 15.59 0.37 -2.33
C PRO A 221 14.45 -0.56 -2.77
N SER A 222 13.28 0.01 -3.01
CA SER A 222 12.02 -0.62 -3.37
C SER A 222 11.80 -0.64 -4.89
N THR A 223 10.74 -1.32 -5.34
CA THR A 223 10.36 -1.33 -6.76
C THR A 223 10.11 0.08 -7.30
N SER A 224 9.46 0.96 -6.53
CA SER A 224 9.23 2.35 -6.97
C SER A 224 10.54 3.11 -7.21
N GLU A 225 11.53 2.93 -6.32
CA GLU A 225 12.85 3.55 -6.45
C GLU A 225 13.60 2.98 -7.67
N LEU A 226 13.47 1.68 -7.98
CA LEU A 226 13.98 1.09 -9.23
C LEU A 226 13.33 1.71 -10.47
N LEU A 227 12.00 1.80 -10.51
CA LEU A 227 11.27 2.34 -11.66
C LEU A 227 11.67 3.81 -11.90
N ASP A 228 11.80 4.62 -10.86
CA ASP A 228 12.23 6.01 -11.00
C ASP A 228 13.70 6.11 -11.42
N TRP A 229 14.58 5.23 -10.93
CA TRP A 229 15.96 5.17 -11.39
C TRP A 229 16.04 4.80 -12.88
N LEU A 230 15.26 3.82 -13.35
CA LEU A 230 15.17 3.47 -14.77
C LEU A 230 14.67 4.64 -15.63
N LYS A 231 13.67 5.41 -15.18
CA LYS A 231 13.24 6.64 -15.89
C LYS A 231 14.39 7.62 -16.06
N LEU A 232 15.18 7.82 -15.00
CA LEU A 232 16.32 8.75 -15.02
C LEU A 232 17.43 8.26 -15.95
N LEU A 233 17.77 6.96 -15.92
CA LEU A 233 18.76 6.38 -16.84
C LEU A 233 18.35 6.56 -18.30
N LEU A 234 17.07 6.41 -18.61
CA LEU A 234 16.52 6.63 -19.95
C LEU A 234 16.53 8.12 -20.35
N ALA A 235 16.15 9.01 -19.44
CA ALA A 235 16.12 10.45 -19.69
C ALA A 235 17.52 11.02 -19.99
N GLU A 236 18.52 10.55 -19.24
CA GLU A 236 19.93 10.97 -19.38
C GLU A 236 20.70 10.14 -20.44
N ASN A 237 20.03 9.22 -21.15
CA ASN A 237 20.63 8.32 -22.14
C ASN A 237 21.86 7.56 -21.63
N ILE A 238 21.84 7.14 -20.36
CA ILE A 238 22.96 6.43 -19.74
C ILE A 238 23.11 5.04 -20.39
N PRO A 239 24.29 4.69 -20.89
CA PRO A 239 24.52 3.38 -21.51
C PRO A 239 24.76 2.28 -20.45
N ALA A 240 24.57 1.02 -20.84
CA ALA A 240 24.61 -0.12 -19.89
C ALA A 240 26.01 -0.38 -19.30
N ASP A 241 27.06 -0.05 -20.03
CA ASP A 241 28.46 -0.08 -19.60
C ASP A 241 28.77 0.93 -18.48
N ALA A 242 28.04 2.04 -18.40
CA ALA A 242 28.15 2.96 -17.27
C ALA A 242 27.59 2.39 -15.96
N LEU A 243 26.74 1.35 -16.04
CA LEU A 243 26.22 0.61 -14.88
C LEU A 243 27.10 -0.58 -14.53
N ARG A 244 27.63 -1.26 -15.54
CA ARG A 244 28.59 -2.36 -15.40
C ARG A 244 29.98 -1.76 -15.26
N GLY A 245 30.35 -1.34 -14.05
CA GLY A 245 31.63 -0.69 -13.78
C GLY A 245 32.78 -1.31 -14.58
N ALA A 246 33.27 -0.59 -15.60
CA ALA A 246 34.35 -1.05 -16.48
C ALA A 246 35.67 -1.29 -15.72
N ASP A 247 35.74 -0.80 -14.49
CA ASP A 247 36.69 -1.19 -13.46
C ASP A 247 35.89 -1.52 -12.19
N ALA A 248 36.36 -2.50 -11.41
CA ALA A 248 35.89 -2.82 -10.05
C ALA A 248 36.05 -1.66 -9.03
N LYS A 249 36.16 -0.42 -9.52
CA LYS A 249 36.45 0.82 -8.79
C LYS A 249 35.26 1.77 -8.72
N GLN A 250 34.17 1.61 -9.48
CA GLN A 250 32.94 2.42 -9.30
C GLN A 250 31.79 1.52 -8.87
N ILE A 251 31.57 1.44 -7.55
CA ILE A 251 30.48 0.64 -6.93
C ILE A 251 29.21 1.47 -6.74
N VAL A 252 29.27 2.80 -6.90
CA VAL A 252 28.08 3.65 -6.81
C VAL A 252 27.45 3.79 -8.19
N PRO A 253 26.24 3.24 -8.42
CA PRO A 253 25.57 3.42 -9.70
C PRO A 253 25.34 4.91 -9.99
N PRO A 254 25.37 5.33 -11.27
CA PRO A 254 25.02 6.70 -11.62
C PRO A 254 23.62 7.03 -11.09
N LEU A 255 23.45 8.25 -10.59
CA LEU A 255 22.18 8.72 -10.02
C LEU A 255 21.69 7.86 -8.84
N ALA A 256 22.61 7.30 -8.03
CA ALA A 256 22.27 6.48 -6.86
C ALA A 256 21.30 7.14 -5.85
N GLY A 257 21.20 8.48 -5.82
CA GLY A 257 20.18 9.19 -5.03
C GLY A 257 18.72 8.90 -5.46
N ALA A 258 18.52 8.31 -6.63
CA ALA A 258 17.24 7.75 -7.05
C ALA A 258 16.89 6.49 -6.23
N LEU A 259 17.87 5.65 -5.97
CA LEU A 259 17.73 4.38 -5.24
C LEU A 259 17.80 4.58 -3.72
N LEU A 260 18.70 5.45 -3.25
CA LEU A 260 18.98 5.65 -1.83
C LEU A 260 18.50 7.01 -1.37
N LYS A 261 17.54 6.99 -0.44
CA LYS A 261 16.88 8.19 0.10
C LYS A 261 17.48 8.66 1.43
N ASN A 262 18.67 8.18 1.78
CA ASN A 262 19.32 8.48 3.05
C ASN A 262 20.81 8.78 2.84
N GLU A 263 21.26 9.92 3.34
CA GLU A 263 22.65 10.38 3.28
C GLU A 263 23.63 9.38 3.93
N GLN A 264 23.20 8.70 4.99
CA GLN A 264 24.02 7.70 5.67
C GLN A 264 24.23 6.45 4.82
N ASP A 265 23.21 6.05 4.05
CA ASP A 265 23.30 4.90 3.14
C ASP A 265 24.19 5.24 1.93
N LEU A 266 24.12 6.48 1.44
CA LEU A 266 25.02 6.99 0.40
C LEU A 266 26.48 7.02 0.90
N SER A 267 26.70 7.61 2.08
CA SER A 267 28.02 7.67 2.73
C SER A 267 28.60 6.28 3.02
N LEU A 268 27.75 5.31 3.39
CA LEU A 268 28.16 3.92 3.62
C LEU A 268 28.73 3.31 2.33
N LEU A 269 28.04 3.47 1.21
CA LEU A 269 28.53 2.98 -0.09
C LEU A 269 29.82 3.65 -0.49
N GLU A 270 29.92 4.98 -0.39
CA GLU A 270 31.16 5.70 -0.70
C GLU A 270 32.35 5.17 0.10
N ARG A 271 32.15 4.88 1.40
CA ARG A 271 33.17 4.26 2.25
C ARG A 271 33.53 2.84 1.82
N LEU A 272 32.53 2.00 1.51
CA LEU A 272 32.77 0.64 1.00
C LEU A 272 33.55 0.66 -0.32
N VAL A 273 33.25 1.62 -1.21
CA VAL A 273 34.02 1.84 -2.45
C VAL A 273 35.46 2.22 -2.12
N PHE A 274 35.66 3.16 -1.20
CA PHE A 274 37.00 3.60 -0.80
C PHE A 274 37.82 2.46 -0.21
N MET A 275 37.24 1.65 0.67
CA MET A 275 37.93 0.50 1.27
C MET A 275 38.33 -0.57 0.25
N ASN A 276 37.44 -0.91 -0.68
CA ASN A 276 37.73 -1.88 -1.74
C ASN A 276 38.83 -1.39 -2.71
N ARG A 277 38.99 -0.06 -2.86
CA ARG A 277 40.09 0.53 -3.63
C ARG A 277 41.44 0.49 -2.92
N HIS A 278 41.48 0.43 -1.58
CA HIS A 278 42.72 0.51 -0.78
C HIS A 278 43.21 -0.86 -0.24
N ASN A 279 42.35 -1.88 -0.17
CA ASN A 279 42.72 -3.23 0.27
C ASN A 279 43.29 -4.13 -0.85
N ARG A 280 43.85 -3.54 -1.91
CA ARG A 280 44.57 -4.20 -3.00
C ARG A 280 45.85 -3.43 -3.28
#